data_AF-A0A402AWB2-F1
#
_entry.id   AF-A0A402AWB2-F1
#
_cell.length_a   1.000
_cell.length_b   1.000
_cell.length_c   1.000
_cell.angle_alpha   90.00
_cell.angle_beta   90.00
_cell.angle_gamma   90.00
#
_symmetry.space_group_name_H-M   'P 1'
#
loop_
_entity.id
_entity.type
_entity.pdbx_description
1 polymer ?
#
loop_
_entity_poly.entity_id
_entity_poly.type
_entity_poly.pdbx_seq_one_letter_code
_entity_poly.pdbx_strand_id
1 'polypeptide(L)'
;MLDRKGIHLITRGDDMGAFQAGNQAIINAYKHGILRNASIMMPAPYLHEAIELAKGEPGLCLGLHITLTSEWDVPRWGPLSPQKRFHLCWIGMAVSYVQPMKFLSAGW
;
A
#
# COMPACT_ATOMS: atom_id res chain seq x y z
N MET A 1 7.18 -1.18 -28.05
CA MET A 1 7.81 0.11 -27.72
C MET A 1 6.73 1.18 -27.79
N LEU A 2 6.54 1.97 -26.73
CA LEU A 2 5.60 3.10 -26.76
C LEU A 2 6.09 4.14 -27.77
N ASP A 3 5.21 4.57 -28.66
CA ASP A 3 5.48 5.66 -29.60
C ASP A 3 5.82 6.93 -28.81
N ARG A 4 6.98 7.53 -29.08
CA ARG A 4 7.49 8.70 -28.32
C ARG A 4 6.79 10.01 -28.69
N LYS A 5 5.84 10.01 -29.63
CA LYS A 5 5.20 11.24 -30.14
C LYS A 5 3.86 11.63 -29.50
N GLY A 6 3.45 11.01 -28.38
CA GLY A 6 2.21 11.35 -27.66
C GLY A 6 2.39 11.56 -26.16
N ILE A 7 1.38 12.14 -25.51
CA ILE A 7 1.30 12.19 -24.04
C ILE A 7 0.83 10.81 -23.54
N HIS A 8 1.65 10.16 -22.73
CA HIS A 8 1.32 8.88 -22.09
C HIS A 8 0.93 9.12 -20.64
N LEU A 9 -0.24 8.61 -20.24
CA LEU A 9 -0.74 8.69 -18.88
C LEU A 9 -0.72 7.30 -18.23
N ILE A 10 -0.10 7.21 -17.06
CA ILE A 10 -0.17 6.03 -16.19
C ILE A 10 -1.07 6.37 -15.02
N THR A 11 -2.17 5.64 -14.90
CA THR A 11 -3.13 5.78 -13.80
C THR A 11 -2.90 4.68 -12.78
N ARG A 12 -2.68 5.07 -11.52
CA ARG A 12 -2.38 4.14 -10.43
C ARG A 12 -3.28 4.42 -9.23
N GLY A 13 -3.88 3.38 -8.68
CA GLY A 13 -4.47 3.40 -7.34
C GLY A 13 -3.44 2.95 -6.32
N ASP A 14 -3.27 3.72 -5.25
CA ASP A 14 -2.34 3.38 -4.20
C ASP A 14 -3.01 2.65 -3.03
N ASP A 15 -2.19 2.04 -2.18
CA ASP A 15 -2.59 1.46 -0.88
C ASP A 15 -3.60 0.30 -0.95
N MET A 16 -3.58 -0.48 -2.03
CA MET A 16 -4.38 -1.69 -2.12
C MET A 16 -3.94 -2.68 -1.03
N GLY A 17 -4.88 -3.19 -0.24
CA GLY A 17 -4.66 -4.04 0.92
C GLY A 17 -4.72 -3.30 2.27
N ALA A 18 -4.66 -1.96 2.28
CA ALA A 18 -4.72 -1.17 3.52
C ALA A 18 -6.12 -1.20 4.17
N PHE A 19 -7.19 -1.07 3.38
CA PHE A 19 -8.58 -1.00 3.86
C PHE A 19 -9.52 -1.72 2.90
N GLN A 20 -10.60 -2.32 3.40
CA GLN A 20 -11.65 -2.92 2.56
C GLN A 20 -12.26 -1.89 1.60
N ALA A 21 -12.63 -0.72 2.15
CA ALA A 21 -13.21 0.36 1.36
C ALA A 21 -12.26 0.83 0.24
N GLY A 22 -10.96 0.93 0.54
CA GLY A 22 -9.92 1.26 -0.45
C GLY A 22 -9.82 0.20 -1.55
N ASN A 23 -9.81 -1.09 -1.17
CA ASN A 23 -9.81 -2.19 -2.13
C ASN A 23 -10.99 -2.12 -3.10
N GLN A 24 -12.20 -1.95 -2.56
CA GLN A 24 -13.42 -1.86 -3.36
C GLN A 24 -13.42 -0.61 -4.26
N ALA A 25 -12.92 0.53 -3.75
CA ALA A 25 -12.81 1.76 -4.53
C ALA A 25 -11.83 1.60 -5.70
N ILE A 26 -10.70 0.92 -5.50
CA ILE A 26 -9.72 0.63 -6.56
C ILE A 26 -10.35 -0.24 -7.65
N ILE A 27 -11.07 -1.30 -7.27
CA ILE A 27 -11.76 -2.18 -8.24
C ILE A 27 -12.85 -1.42 -8.98
N ASN A 28 -13.63 -0.60 -8.29
CA ASN A 28 -14.65 0.24 -8.92
C ASN A 28 -14.01 1.22 -9.91
N ALA A 29 -12.94 1.92 -9.51
CA ALA A 29 -12.20 2.84 -10.38
C ALA A 29 -11.54 2.14 -11.59
N TYR A 30 -11.16 0.87 -11.44
CA TYR A 30 -10.68 0.04 -12.55
C TYR A 30 -11.81 -0.34 -13.53
N LYS A 31 -12.96 -0.77 -13.01
CA LYS A 31 -14.12 -1.22 -13.79
C LYS A 31 -14.84 -0.08 -14.51
N HIS A 32 -14.98 1.06 -13.83
CA HIS A 32 -15.84 2.15 -14.25
C HIS A 32 -15.09 3.46 -14.51
N GLY A 33 -13.76 3.46 -14.32
CA GLY A 33 -12.91 4.64 -14.51
C GLY A 33 -11.73 4.38 -15.43
N ILE A 34 -10.71 5.23 -15.28
CA ILE A 34 -9.49 5.23 -16.11
C ILE A 34 -8.33 4.45 -15.50
N LEU A 35 -8.52 3.86 -14.31
CA LEU A 35 -7.45 3.20 -13.56
C LEU A 35 -7.03 1.90 -14.25
N ARG A 36 -5.73 1.71 -14.45
CA ARG A 36 -5.17 0.51 -15.10
C ARG A 36 -4.07 -0.19 -14.30
N ASN A 37 -3.58 0.45 -13.24
CA ASN A 37 -2.55 -0.07 -12.36
C ASN A 37 -2.96 0.15 -10.90
N ALA A 38 -2.57 -0.75 -10.00
CA ALA A 38 -2.66 -0.55 -8.56
C ALA A 38 -1.42 -1.06 -7.84
N SER A 39 -1.07 -0.44 -6.71
CA SER A 39 0.02 -0.89 -5.84
C SER A 39 -0.51 -1.60 -4.61
N ILE A 40 -0.07 -2.84 -4.39
CA ILE A 40 -0.52 -3.69 -3.28
C ILE A 40 0.49 -3.70 -2.12
N MET A 41 -0.01 -3.55 -0.90
CA MET A 41 0.76 -3.56 0.34
C MET A 41 0.75 -4.94 0.98
N MET A 42 1.89 -5.62 0.95
CA MET A 42 2.00 -7.01 1.44
C MET A 42 1.82 -7.20 2.94
N PRO A 43 2.22 -6.28 3.85
CA PRO A 43 1.96 -6.48 5.27
C PRO A 43 0.58 -5.98 5.73
N ALA A 44 -0.22 -5.41 4.83
CA ALA A 44 -1.47 -4.76 5.18
C ALA A 44 -2.58 -5.78 5.52
N PRO A 45 -3.48 -5.47 6.47
CA PRO A 45 -4.40 -6.47 7.03
C PRO A 45 -5.48 -6.94 6.06
N TYR A 46 -5.81 -6.15 5.03
CA TYR A 46 -6.80 -6.52 4.01
C TYR A 46 -6.15 -7.00 2.72
N LEU A 47 -4.90 -7.48 2.77
CA LEU A 47 -4.20 -8.07 1.64
C LEU A 47 -5.00 -9.22 1.02
N HIS A 48 -5.54 -10.13 1.84
CA HIS A 48 -6.23 -11.31 1.31
C HIS A 48 -7.45 -10.92 0.47
N GLU A 49 -8.27 -9.97 0.94
CA GLU A 49 -9.38 -9.42 0.16
C GLU A 49 -8.89 -8.77 -1.14
N ALA A 50 -7.82 -7.96 -1.08
CA ALA A 50 -7.24 -7.33 -2.25
C ALA A 50 -6.79 -8.35 -3.31
N ILE A 51 -6.14 -9.44 -2.90
CA ILE A 51 -5.70 -10.51 -3.81
C ILE A 51 -6.90 -11.19 -4.46
N GLU A 52 -7.92 -11.55 -3.69
CA GLU A 52 -9.11 -12.22 -4.25
C GLU A 52 -9.85 -11.33 -5.24
N LEU A 53 -9.99 -10.04 -4.94
CA LEU A 53 -10.56 -9.07 -5.87
C LEU A 53 -9.73 -8.94 -7.15
N ALA A 54 -8.40 -8.83 -7.02
CA ALA A 54 -7.53 -8.69 -8.17
C ALA A 54 -7.48 -9.94 -9.07
N LYS A 55 -7.60 -11.14 -8.50
CA LYS A 55 -7.71 -12.39 -9.27
C LYS A 55 -8.91 -12.38 -10.22
N GLY A 56 -10.01 -11.71 -9.84
CA GLY A 56 -11.18 -11.53 -10.69
C GLY A 56 -10.95 -10.58 -11.88
N GLU A 57 -9.88 -9.78 -11.85
CA GLU A 57 -9.64 -8.68 -12.79
C GLU A 57 -8.24 -8.79 -13.43
N PRO A 58 -7.98 -9.79 -14.30
CA PRO A 58 -6.64 -10.05 -14.85
C PRO A 58 -6.06 -8.91 -15.71
N GLY A 59 -6.88 -7.95 -16.13
CA GLY A 59 -6.43 -6.74 -16.84
C GLY A 59 -5.98 -5.60 -15.92
N LEU A 60 -6.12 -5.72 -14.59
CA LEU A 60 -5.57 -4.78 -13.63
C LEU A 60 -4.08 -5.11 -13.42
N CYS A 61 -3.20 -4.19 -13.80
CA CYS A 61 -1.78 -4.35 -13.52
C CYS A 61 -1.54 -4.14 -12.02
N LEU A 62 -0.89 -5.10 -11.35
CA LEU A 62 -0.51 -4.96 -9.94
C LEU A 62 1.00 -4.77 -9.78
N GLY A 63 1.37 -3.70 -9.09
CA GLY A 63 2.71 -3.45 -8.60
C GLY A 63 2.80 -3.61 -7.09
N LEU A 64 4.02 -3.63 -6.56
CA LEU A 64 4.27 -3.67 -5.12
C LEU A 64 4.31 -2.24 -4.54
N HIS A 65 3.54 -2.00 -3.48
CA HIS A 65 3.75 -0.84 -2.60
C HIS A 65 4.76 -1.21 -1.52
N ILE A 66 5.96 -0.64 -1.56
CA ILE A 66 6.98 -0.91 -0.55
C ILE A 66 6.60 -0.15 0.73
N THR A 67 6.27 -0.89 1.77
CA THR A 67 5.86 -0.33 3.06
C THR A 67 7.04 -0.27 4.03
N LEU A 68 7.51 0.93 4.34
CA LEU A 68 8.49 1.18 5.40
C LEU A 68 7.84 1.84 6.62
N THR A 69 6.66 2.40 6.46
CA THR A 69 5.92 3.14 7.50
C THR A 69 4.58 2.47 7.78
N SER A 70 4.00 2.76 8.94
CA SER A 70 2.62 2.44 9.30
C SER A 70 2.10 3.58 10.16
N GLU A 71 1.58 4.59 9.48
CA GLU A 71 1.28 5.92 10.01
C GLU A 71 -0.09 6.04 10.69
N TRP A 72 -1.00 5.10 10.40
CA TRP A 72 -2.33 5.08 11.00
C TRP A 72 -2.30 4.40 12.38
N ASP A 73 -3.23 4.81 13.25
CA ASP A 73 -3.48 4.09 14.50
C ASP A 73 -4.11 2.73 14.24
N VAL A 74 -5.10 2.71 13.34
CA VAL A 74 -5.76 1.51 12.82
C VAL A 74 -6.13 1.76 11.36
N PRO A 75 -5.86 0.83 10.43
CA PRO A 75 -5.09 -0.41 10.57
C PRO A 75 -3.60 -0.15 10.68
N ARG A 76 -2.91 -1.03 11.41
CA ARG A 76 -1.45 -1.00 11.60
C ARG A 76 -0.83 -2.31 11.16
N TRP A 77 0.38 -2.23 10.61
CA TRP A 77 1.12 -3.39 10.12
C TRP A 77 2.59 -3.35 10.56
N GLY A 78 3.17 -4.53 10.69
CA GLY A 78 4.59 -4.73 11.02
C GLY A 78 5.39 -5.24 9.84
N PRO A 79 6.71 -5.41 10.00
CA PRO A 79 7.55 -6.03 8.98
C PRO A 79 7.18 -7.50 8.78
N LEU A 80 7.28 -7.99 7.54
CA LEU A 80 7.06 -9.40 7.20
C LEU A 80 8.22 -10.31 7.63
N SER A 81 9.42 -9.76 7.81
CA SER A 81 10.60 -10.52 8.22
C SER A 81 10.80 -10.50 9.73
N PRO A 82 11.41 -11.55 10.33
CA PRO A 82 11.80 -11.54 11.74
C PRO A 82 12.71 -10.36 12.08
N GLN A 83 12.49 -9.81 13.28
CA GLN A 83 13.04 -8.53 13.73
C GLN A 83 14.56 -8.57 13.95
N LYS A 84 15.16 -9.75 14.11
CA LYS A 84 16.59 -9.93 14.43
C LYS A 84 17.56 -9.48 13.32
N ARG A 85 17.06 -9.14 12.11
CA ARG A 85 17.90 -8.86 10.94
C ARG A 85 18.07 -7.37 10.61
N PHE A 86 17.39 -6.47 11.31
CA PHE A 86 17.43 -5.02 11.04
C PHE A 86 17.75 -4.22 12.30
N HIS A 87 19.03 -3.91 12.53
CA HIS A 87 19.47 -3.03 13.62
C HIS A 87 19.08 -1.55 13.40
N LEU A 88 18.80 -1.14 12.16
CA LEU A 88 18.44 0.23 11.80
C LEU A 88 16.92 0.50 11.78
N CYS A 89 16.08 -0.52 11.79
CA CYS A 89 14.62 -0.36 11.85
C CYS A 89 14.12 -0.14 13.30
N TRP A 90 15.04 -0.04 14.27
CA TRP A 90 14.67 0.08 15.69
C TRP A 90 15.04 1.41 16.34
N ILE A 91 15.81 2.28 15.69
CA ILE A 91 15.95 3.68 16.13
C ILE A 91 14.75 4.46 15.57
N GLY A 92 13.56 4.23 16.14
CA GLY A 92 12.33 4.98 15.84
C GLY A 92 11.39 4.40 14.78
N MET A 93 11.32 3.07 14.61
CA MET A 93 10.44 2.38 13.63
C MET A 93 9.61 1.24 14.26
N ALA A 94 9.36 1.31 15.57
CA ALA A 94 8.23 0.62 16.18
C ALA A 94 7.06 1.61 16.15
N VAL A 95 6.29 1.58 15.06
CA VAL A 95 5.23 2.57 14.77
C VAL A 95 5.77 3.97 14.50
N SER A 96 5.20 4.67 13.52
CA SER A 96 5.43 6.09 13.24
C SER A 96 6.65 6.37 12.35
N TYR A 97 6.39 6.48 11.05
CA TYR A 97 6.69 7.77 10.42
C TYR A 97 5.38 8.57 10.49
N VAL A 98 4.97 8.94 11.71
CA VAL A 98 4.14 10.13 11.86
C VAL A 98 5.04 11.23 11.34
N GLN A 99 4.53 12.03 10.40
CA GLN A 99 5.20 13.23 9.92
C GLN A 99 5.91 13.97 11.08
N PRO A 100 6.99 14.72 10.85
CA PRO A 100 7.66 15.48 11.91
C PRO A 100 6.74 16.60 12.42
N MET A 101 5.77 16.25 13.26
CA MET A 101 4.79 17.10 13.94
C MET A 101 3.90 16.20 14.82
N LYS A 102 4.48 15.59 15.85
CA LYS A 102 3.89 15.34 17.18
C LYS A 102 4.82 14.46 18.01
N PHE A 103 5.73 15.09 18.75
CA PHE A 103 6.30 14.53 19.95
C PHE A 103 5.22 14.55 21.03
N LEU A 104 4.67 13.41 21.41
CA LEU A 104 4.10 13.22 22.75
C LEU A 104 4.36 11.79 23.20
N SER A 105 5.00 11.70 24.36
CA SER A 105 5.42 10.54 25.11
C SER A 105 4.28 9.60 25.50
N ALA A 106 4.46 8.30 25.32
CA ALA A 106 3.94 7.28 26.24
C ALA A 106 4.69 5.97 26.00
N GLY A 107 5.38 5.47 27.03
CA GLY A 107 6.05 4.19 27.02
C GLY A 107 5.08 3.03 27.11
N TRP A 108 5.38 1.98 26.33
CA TRP A 108 5.15 0.56 26.58
C TRP A 108 6.19 -0.21 25.78
#